data_AF-A0A2Z6RTH1-F1
#
_entry.id   AF-A0A2Z6RTH1-F1
#
_cell.length_a   1.000
_cell.length_b   1.000
_cell.length_c   1.000
_cell.angle_alpha   90.00
_cell.angle_beta   90.00
_cell.angle_gamma   90.00
#
_symmetry.space_group_name_H-M   'P 1'
#
loop_
_entity.id
_entity.type
_entity.pdbx_description
1 polymer ?
#
loop_
_entity_poly.entity_id
_entity_poly.type
_entity_poly.pdbx_seq_one_letter_code
_entity_poly.pdbx_strand_id
1 'polypeptide(L)'
;MDNVHFQRPCEHENYPISPEIIYYSDRKFTYVVVQEGIYPSATQLRYTEAPNYFPVPDYYIIKTTWGRSSNSQTIQCSIYYIERELHYLICFRDNLQYQVVSVQSPFNASVELHEIITPNKKTAVSGIHLFGLQLKCIDRNRKGRPHELKPNEKSSKTTQIKCTKGLAKKEQVHFEDSIKDFYNPKDRVVLKALNFTVKNKEYHVSFGKDDDVKKNKITFNNICTRCRKYTS
;
A
#
# COMPACT_ATOMS: atom_id res chain seq x y z
N MET A 1 -5.41 -42.55 14.58
CA MET A 1 -4.31 -41.83 13.92
C MET A 1 -4.96 -41.04 12.80
N ASP A 2 -5.24 -39.76 13.01
CA ASP A 2 -5.73 -38.88 11.95
C ASP A 2 -4.81 -37.67 11.89
N ASN A 3 -3.93 -37.70 10.89
CA ASN A 3 -2.93 -36.69 10.65
C ASN A 3 -3.64 -35.51 9.96
N VAL A 4 -4.25 -34.61 10.75
CA VAL A 4 -4.85 -33.37 10.23
C VAL A 4 -3.71 -32.45 9.79
N HIS A 5 -3.36 -32.53 8.52
CA HIS A 5 -2.46 -31.58 7.90
C HIS A 5 -3.17 -30.22 7.90
N PHE A 6 -2.89 -29.37 8.89
CA PHE A 6 -3.32 -27.97 8.87
C PHE A 6 -2.63 -27.29 7.69
N GLN A 7 -3.32 -27.23 6.54
CA GLN A 7 -2.90 -26.38 5.44
C GLN A 7 -2.90 -24.95 5.98
N ARG A 8 -1.73 -24.30 5.92
CA ARG A 8 -1.60 -22.90 6.34
C ARG A 8 -2.55 -22.06 5.50
N PRO A 9 -3.17 -21.00 6.09
CA PRO A 9 -4.01 -20.12 5.30
C PRO A 9 -3.25 -19.56 4.11
N CYS A 10 -3.85 -19.60 2.92
CA CYS A 10 -3.20 -19.16 1.68
C CYS A 10 -4.13 -18.30 0.81
N GLU A 11 -3.52 -17.35 0.10
CA GLU A 11 -4.15 -16.46 -0.87
C GLU A 11 -3.75 -16.92 -2.28
N HIS A 12 -4.72 -17.07 -3.18
CA HIS A 12 -4.51 -17.21 -4.61
C HIS A 12 -5.09 -15.97 -5.28
N GLU A 13 -4.21 -15.17 -5.88
CA GLU A 13 -4.52 -13.82 -6.35
C GLU A 13 -3.61 -13.41 -7.50
N ASN A 14 -4.10 -12.47 -8.31
CA ASN A 14 -3.32 -11.73 -9.29
C ASN A 14 -3.63 -10.22 -9.14
N TYR A 15 -3.74 -9.74 -7.90
CA TYR A 15 -4.16 -8.38 -7.57
C TYR A 15 -2.98 -7.41 -7.75
N PRO A 16 -3.17 -6.22 -8.36
CA PRO A 16 -4.44 -5.59 -8.73
C PRO A 16 -4.91 -5.84 -10.18
N ILE A 17 -4.27 -6.74 -10.94
CA ILE A 17 -4.66 -7.03 -12.33
C ILE A 17 -6.06 -7.65 -12.39
N SER A 18 -6.36 -8.55 -11.46
CA SER A 18 -7.71 -9.07 -11.22
C SER A 18 -8.21 -8.60 -9.85
N PRO A 19 -9.48 -8.15 -9.73
CA PRO A 19 -10.08 -7.83 -8.43
C PRO A 19 -10.48 -9.08 -7.64
N GLU A 20 -10.42 -10.28 -8.25
CA GLU A 20 -10.80 -11.54 -7.61
C GLU A 20 -9.63 -12.11 -6.79
N ILE A 21 -9.94 -12.50 -5.55
CA ILE A 21 -8.99 -13.14 -4.63
C ILE A 21 -9.65 -14.37 -4.02
N ILE A 22 -8.97 -15.51 -4.08
CA ILE A 22 -9.42 -16.73 -3.42
C ILE A 22 -8.58 -16.94 -2.16
N TYR A 23 -9.25 -17.16 -1.04
CA TYR A 23 -8.60 -17.42 0.24
C TYR A 23 -9.01 -18.78 0.78
N TYR A 24 -8.02 -19.57 1.20
CA TYR A 24 -8.24 -20.86 1.84
C TYR A 24 -7.83 -20.77 3.31
N SER A 25 -8.77 -21.05 4.21
CA SER A 25 -8.57 -21.27 5.64
C SER A 25 -9.17 -22.62 6.05
N ASP A 26 -9.87 -22.68 7.20
CA ASP A 26 -10.86 -23.72 7.51
C ASP A 26 -11.94 -23.88 6.43
N ARG A 27 -12.17 -22.83 5.62
CA ARG A 27 -13.09 -22.82 4.48
C ARG A 27 -12.55 -21.97 3.34
N LYS A 28 -13.15 -22.15 2.15
CA LYS A 28 -12.87 -21.31 0.98
C LYS A 28 -13.70 -20.03 1.05
N PHE A 29 -13.04 -18.90 0.86
CA PHE A 29 -13.68 -17.61 0.57
C PHE A 29 -13.27 -17.14 -0.82
N THR A 30 -14.19 -16.44 -1.48
CA THR A 30 -13.93 -15.77 -2.76
C THR A 30 -14.31 -14.32 -2.61
N TYR A 31 -13.37 -13.45 -2.90
CA TYR A 31 -13.51 -12.02 -2.74
C TYR A 31 -13.46 -11.34 -4.10
N VAL A 32 -14.24 -10.28 -4.26
CA VAL A 32 -14.09 -9.33 -5.37
C VAL A 32 -13.93 -7.94 -4.77
N VAL A 33 -12.75 -7.36 -4.93
CA VAL A 33 -12.46 -6.00 -4.48
C VAL A 33 -13.21 -5.02 -5.37
N VAL A 34 -14.20 -4.32 -4.80
CA VAL A 34 -14.97 -3.28 -5.51
C VAL A 34 -14.29 -1.93 -5.33
N GLN A 35 -13.90 -1.63 -4.09
CA GLN A 35 -13.16 -0.43 -3.74
C GLN A 35 -12.12 -0.74 -2.66
N GLU A 36 -10.85 -0.50 -2.99
CA GLU A 36 -9.72 -0.83 -2.11
C GLU A 36 -9.68 0.04 -0.84
N GLY A 37 -10.28 1.22 -0.82
CA GLY A 37 -10.19 2.14 0.30
C GLY A 37 -8.76 2.63 0.60
N ILE A 38 -8.64 3.50 1.61
CA ILE A 38 -7.37 4.16 1.98
C ILE A 38 -7.20 4.09 3.50
N TYR A 39 -5.98 3.89 3.99
CA TYR A 39 -5.73 4.03 5.43
C TYR A 39 -5.79 5.51 5.85
N PRO A 40 -6.59 5.86 6.87
CA PRO A 40 -6.55 7.19 7.45
C PRO A 40 -5.16 7.58 7.95
N SER A 41 -4.96 8.87 8.26
CA SER A 41 -3.71 9.31 8.88
C SER A 41 -3.45 8.59 10.20
N ALA A 42 -2.19 8.50 10.61
CA ALA A 42 -1.79 7.75 11.81
C ALA A 42 -2.56 8.13 13.09
N THR A 43 -3.05 9.37 13.21
CA THR A 43 -3.88 9.85 14.34
C THR A 43 -5.32 9.32 14.35
N GLN A 44 -5.82 8.85 13.21
CA GLN A 44 -7.20 8.38 13.01
C GLN A 44 -7.26 6.90 12.66
N LEU A 45 -6.14 6.30 12.25
CA LEU A 45 -6.04 4.90 11.88
C LEU A 45 -6.44 4.01 13.07
N ARG A 46 -7.40 3.12 12.82
CA ARG A 46 -7.85 2.13 13.79
C ARG A 46 -7.40 0.74 13.38
N TYR A 47 -7.39 -0.17 14.33
CA TYR A 47 -7.02 -1.55 14.14
C TYR A 47 -8.12 -2.45 14.70
N THR A 48 -8.26 -3.64 14.14
CA THR A 48 -9.11 -4.69 14.73
C THR A 48 -8.54 -5.16 16.06
N GLU A 49 -9.38 -5.78 16.87
CA GLU A 49 -8.99 -6.29 18.19
C GLU A 49 -8.17 -7.60 18.09
N ALA A 50 -7.63 -8.03 19.24
CA ALA A 50 -6.86 -9.27 19.38
C ALA A 50 -7.64 -10.51 18.87
N PRO A 51 -6.96 -11.58 18.41
CA PRO A 51 -5.51 -11.80 18.47
C PRO A 51 -4.72 -11.13 17.34
N ASN A 52 -5.38 -10.60 16.31
CA ASN A 52 -4.72 -10.06 15.13
C ASN A 52 -5.15 -8.61 14.87
N TYR A 53 -4.19 -7.68 14.91
CA TYR A 53 -4.41 -6.25 14.72
C TYR A 53 -4.27 -5.88 13.24
N PHE A 54 -5.38 -5.89 12.50
CA PHE A 54 -5.42 -5.45 11.10
C PHE A 54 -5.76 -3.97 11.00
N PRO A 55 -5.01 -3.16 10.24
CA PRO A 55 -5.36 -1.76 10.01
C PRO A 55 -6.67 -1.67 9.22
N VAL A 56 -7.55 -0.77 9.65
CA VAL A 56 -8.89 -0.61 9.08
C VAL A 56 -8.87 0.52 8.03
N PRO A 57 -9.21 0.23 6.76
CA PRO A 57 -9.29 1.24 5.70
C PRO A 57 -10.61 2.03 5.75
N ASP A 58 -10.58 3.25 5.23
CA ASP A 58 -11.77 4.07 4.94
C ASP A 58 -12.21 3.89 3.48
N TYR A 59 -13.50 4.08 3.20
CA TYR A 59 -14.14 3.89 1.89
C TYR A 59 -13.80 2.55 1.23
N TYR A 60 -13.77 1.48 2.01
CA TYR A 60 -13.45 0.15 1.53
C TYR A 60 -14.72 -0.64 1.22
N ILE A 61 -14.77 -1.31 0.08
CA ILE A 61 -15.91 -2.12 -0.36
C ILE A 61 -15.39 -3.42 -0.98
N ILE A 62 -15.88 -4.55 -0.47
CA ILE A 62 -15.54 -5.87 -0.96
C ILE A 62 -16.78 -6.74 -1.05
N LYS A 63 -16.89 -7.55 -2.09
CA LYS A 63 -17.87 -8.63 -2.14
C LYS A 63 -17.23 -9.91 -1.65
N THR A 64 -17.89 -10.60 -0.75
CA THR A 64 -17.40 -11.83 -0.15
C THR A 64 -18.40 -12.95 -0.38
N THR A 65 -17.90 -14.06 -0.92
CA THR A 65 -18.66 -15.28 -1.16
C THR A 65 -18.07 -16.44 -0.37
N TRP A 66 -18.90 -17.21 0.33
CA TRP A 66 -18.50 -18.43 1.02
C TRP A 66 -19.61 -19.48 0.97
N GLY A 67 -19.27 -20.73 1.29
CA GLY A 67 -20.21 -21.86 1.21
C GLY A 67 -19.96 -22.75 0.00
N ARG A 68 -20.87 -23.68 -0.26
CA ARG A 68 -20.72 -24.69 -1.32
C ARG A 68 -21.94 -24.70 -2.24
N SER A 69 -21.69 -24.69 -3.56
CA SER A 69 -22.71 -24.85 -4.60
C SER A 69 -23.92 -23.93 -4.36
N SER A 70 -25.14 -24.46 -4.43
CA SER A 70 -26.40 -23.73 -4.20
C SER A 70 -26.55 -23.09 -2.81
N ASN A 71 -25.70 -23.45 -1.84
CA ASN A 71 -25.70 -22.86 -0.50
C ASN A 71 -24.61 -21.79 -0.33
N SER A 72 -24.03 -21.29 -1.43
CA SER A 72 -23.12 -20.17 -1.38
C SER A 72 -23.85 -18.90 -0.98
N GLN A 73 -23.30 -18.18 -0.02
CA GLN A 73 -23.76 -16.85 0.37
C GLN A 73 -22.81 -15.82 -0.22
N THR A 74 -23.36 -14.80 -0.87
CA THR A 74 -22.60 -13.62 -1.30
C THR A 74 -23.13 -12.39 -0.58
N ILE A 75 -22.24 -11.59 -0.04
CA ILE A 75 -22.53 -10.31 0.62
C ILE A 75 -21.61 -9.23 0.07
N GLN A 76 -21.99 -7.97 0.28
CA GLN A 76 -21.10 -6.82 0.12
C GLN A 76 -20.80 -6.23 1.49
N CYS A 77 -19.53 -6.17 1.84
CA CYS A 77 -19.03 -5.54 3.05
C CYS A 77 -18.47 -4.16 2.70
N SER A 78 -18.80 -3.15 3.50
CA SER A 78 -18.30 -1.79 3.35
C SER A 78 -17.81 -1.23 4.68
N ILE A 79 -16.74 -0.44 4.65
CA ILE A 79 -16.20 0.26 5.82
C ILE A 79 -16.09 1.75 5.52
N TYR A 80 -16.64 2.55 6.42
CA TYR A 80 -16.61 4.01 6.34
C TYR A 80 -16.25 4.62 7.70
N TYR A 81 -15.55 5.75 7.65
CA TYR A 81 -15.40 6.64 8.80
C TYR A 81 -16.38 7.80 8.68
N ILE A 82 -17.39 7.82 9.56
CA ILE A 82 -18.37 8.92 9.65
C ILE A 82 -18.08 9.67 10.94
N GLU A 83 -17.75 10.96 10.85
CA GLU A 83 -17.45 11.80 12.03
C GLU A 83 -16.40 11.22 12.99
N ARG A 84 -15.43 10.45 12.46
CA ARG A 84 -14.36 9.71 13.19
C ARG A 84 -14.81 8.41 13.87
N GLU A 85 -16.05 7.98 13.68
CA GLU A 85 -16.55 6.68 14.10
C GLU A 85 -16.53 5.70 12.92
N LEU A 86 -16.17 4.45 13.21
CA LEU A 86 -16.09 3.39 12.22
C LEU A 86 -17.46 2.75 12.02
N HIS A 87 -17.87 2.56 10.77
CA HIS A 87 -19.08 1.84 10.43
C HIS A 87 -18.75 0.62 9.57
N TYR A 88 -19.08 -0.56 10.10
CA TYR A 88 -19.00 -1.83 9.42
C TYR A 88 -20.38 -2.17 8.87
N LEU A 89 -20.57 -1.98 7.56
CA LEU A 89 -21.82 -2.24 6.85
C LEU A 89 -21.75 -3.55 6.09
N ILE A 90 -22.74 -4.41 6.26
CA ILE A 90 -22.94 -5.62 5.45
C ILE A 90 -24.26 -5.51 4.73
N CYS A 91 -24.23 -5.56 3.40
CA CYS A 91 -25.41 -5.66 2.56
C CYS A 91 -25.52 -7.06 1.96
N PHE A 92 -26.72 -7.66 1.97
CA PHE A 92 -26.93 -9.05 1.56
C PHE A 92 -28.29 -9.29 0.91
N ARG A 93 -28.45 -10.49 0.31
CA ARG A 93 -29.58 -10.90 -0.56
C ARG A 93 -29.60 -10.19 -1.92
N ASP A 94 -30.56 -10.56 -2.76
CA ASP A 94 -30.71 -10.00 -4.10
C ASP A 94 -30.85 -8.47 -4.06
N ASN A 95 -30.05 -7.78 -4.88
CA ASN A 95 -29.97 -6.32 -4.96
C ASN A 95 -29.59 -5.61 -3.64
N LEU A 96 -28.89 -6.28 -2.71
CA LEU A 96 -28.36 -5.64 -1.49
C LEU A 96 -29.46 -5.02 -0.60
N GLN A 97 -30.67 -5.57 -0.64
CA GLN A 97 -31.86 -5.01 0.02
C GLN A 97 -31.76 -4.95 1.55
N TYR A 98 -31.04 -5.89 2.16
CA TYR A 98 -30.90 -5.96 3.61
C TYR A 98 -29.53 -5.47 4.04
N GLN A 99 -29.51 -4.74 5.16
CA GLN A 99 -28.30 -4.16 5.72
C GLN A 99 -28.16 -4.47 7.21
N VAL A 100 -26.91 -4.72 7.62
CA VAL A 100 -26.48 -4.79 9.01
C VAL A 100 -25.38 -3.75 9.20
N VAL A 101 -25.43 -2.97 10.29
CA VAL A 101 -24.45 -1.94 10.59
C VAL A 101 -23.98 -2.09 12.03
N SER A 102 -22.67 -2.24 12.21
CA SER A 102 -22.03 -2.22 13.52
C SER A 102 -21.01 -1.09 13.58
N VAL A 103 -20.99 -0.36 14.69
CA VAL A 103 -19.93 0.62 15.00
C VAL A 103 -18.83 0.07 15.90
N GLN A 104 -19.07 -1.11 16.49
CA GLN A 104 -18.19 -1.69 17.51
C GLN A 104 -17.06 -2.49 16.86
N SER A 105 -17.41 -3.46 16.01
CA SER A 105 -16.43 -4.36 15.40
C SER A 105 -17.01 -5.08 14.17
N PRO A 106 -16.14 -5.62 13.29
CA PRO A 106 -16.58 -6.48 12.20
C PRO A 106 -17.14 -7.81 12.71
N PHE A 107 -16.76 -8.25 13.91
CA PHE A 107 -17.32 -9.47 14.52
C PHE A 107 -18.79 -9.26 14.88
N ASN A 108 -19.14 -8.11 15.47
CA ASN A 108 -20.51 -7.82 15.87
C ASN A 108 -21.43 -7.72 14.64
N ALA A 109 -20.97 -7.08 13.56
CA ALA A 109 -21.68 -7.10 12.27
C ALA A 109 -21.92 -8.53 11.76
N SER A 110 -20.95 -9.43 11.95
CA SER A 110 -21.08 -10.83 11.54
C SER A 110 -22.08 -11.61 12.39
N VAL A 111 -22.13 -11.35 13.69
CA VAL A 111 -23.11 -11.98 14.59
C VAL A 111 -24.53 -11.55 14.21
N GLU A 112 -24.75 -10.24 14.03
CA GLU A 112 -26.05 -9.71 13.59
C GLU A 112 -26.45 -10.29 12.22
N LEU A 113 -25.53 -10.38 11.26
CA LEU A 113 -25.80 -11.05 9.98
C LEU A 113 -26.21 -12.51 10.21
N HIS A 114 -25.47 -13.24 11.03
CA HIS A 114 -25.68 -14.66 11.30
C HIS A 114 -27.06 -14.94 11.91
N GLU A 115 -27.51 -14.10 12.86
CA GLU A 115 -28.85 -14.19 13.45
C GLU A 115 -29.96 -14.05 12.40
N ILE A 116 -29.73 -13.24 11.37
CA ILE A 116 -30.70 -13.04 10.27
C ILE A 116 -30.67 -14.20 9.27
N ILE A 117 -29.48 -14.59 8.79
CA ILE A 117 -29.37 -15.54 7.67
C ILE A 117 -29.39 -17.01 8.10
N THR A 118 -28.89 -17.31 9.31
CA THR A 118 -28.75 -18.69 9.80
C THR A 118 -28.92 -18.77 11.32
N PRO A 119 -30.07 -18.38 11.88
CA PRO A 119 -30.29 -18.33 13.35
C PRO A 119 -30.05 -19.68 14.05
N ASN A 120 -30.20 -20.80 13.33
CA ASN A 120 -30.08 -22.14 13.89
C ASN A 120 -28.65 -22.71 13.86
N LYS A 121 -27.67 -22.02 13.29
CA LYS A 121 -26.28 -22.48 13.25
C LYS A 121 -25.55 -22.06 14.53
N LYS A 122 -24.62 -22.92 15.01
CA LYS A 122 -23.92 -22.68 16.27
C LYS A 122 -22.83 -21.61 16.21
N THR A 123 -22.29 -21.32 15.03
CA THR A 123 -21.14 -20.43 14.88
C THR A 123 -21.30 -19.48 13.70
N ALA A 124 -21.16 -18.18 14.01
CA ALA A 124 -21.07 -17.12 13.02
C ALA A 124 -19.76 -17.24 12.21
N VAL A 125 -19.79 -16.70 11.00
CA VAL A 125 -18.57 -16.54 10.20
C VAL A 125 -17.68 -15.50 10.87
N SER A 126 -16.37 -15.62 10.76
CA SER A 126 -15.47 -14.61 11.29
C SER A 126 -15.68 -13.27 10.57
N GLY A 127 -15.92 -12.19 11.33
CA GLY A 127 -16.05 -10.83 10.79
C GLY A 127 -14.82 -10.40 9.98
N ILE A 128 -13.62 -10.74 10.47
CA ILE A 128 -12.36 -10.49 9.74
C ILE A 128 -12.41 -11.08 8.33
N HIS A 129 -12.85 -12.34 8.21
CA HIS A 129 -12.96 -13.03 6.94
C HIS A 129 -14.12 -12.49 6.08
N LEU A 130 -15.24 -12.07 6.66
CA LEU A 130 -16.31 -11.44 5.89
C LEU A 130 -15.85 -10.14 5.24
N PHE A 131 -15.09 -9.32 5.95
CA PHE A 131 -14.54 -8.07 5.44
C PHE A 131 -13.22 -8.26 4.67
N GLY A 132 -12.62 -9.45 4.65
CA GLY A 132 -11.34 -9.69 3.98
C GLY A 132 -10.18 -8.86 4.55
N LEU A 133 -10.24 -8.47 5.82
CA LEU A 133 -9.21 -7.60 6.44
C LEU A 133 -7.85 -8.30 6.57
N GLN A 134 -7.83 -9.63 6.53
CA GLN A 134 -6.61 -10.44 6.57
C GLN A 134 -5.87 -10.53 5.23
N LEU A 135 -6.46 -10.03 4.13
CA LEU A 135 -5.90 -10.16 2.78
C LEU A 135 -4.62 -9.33 2.61
N LYS A 136 -3.48 -10.00 2.52
CA LYS A 136 -2.15 -9.37 2.46
C LYS A 136 -1.90 -8.72 1.10
N CYS A 137 -2.41 -9.29 0.01
CA CYS A 137 -2.26 -8.69 -1.32
C CYS A 137 -2.84 -7.27 -1.41
N ILE A 138 -3.96 -7.01 -0.73
CA ILE A 138 -4.58 -5.69 -0.67
C ILE A 138 -3.68 -4.72 0.13
N ASP A 139 -3.23 -5.11 1.33
CA ASP A 139 -2.32 -4.26 2.13
C ASP A 139 -1.01 -3.96 1.40
N ARG A 140 -0.44 -4.97 0.73
CA ARG A 140 0.76 -4.82 -0.13
C ARG A 140 0.52 -3.80 -1.24
N ASN A 141 -0.65 -3.82 -1.88
CA ASN A 141 -0.98 -2.86 -2.93
C ASN A 141 -1.15 -1.44 -2.37
N ARG A 142 -1.85 -1.27 -1.24
CA ARG A 142 -1.99 0.03 -0.58
C ARG A 142 -0.65 0.64 -0.19
N LYS A 143 0.24 -0.16 0.39
CA LYS A 143 1.59 0.27 0.81
C LYS A 143 2.57 0.43 -0.37
N GLY A 144 2.37 -0.35 -1.43
CA GLY A 144 3.21 -0.34 -2.63
C GLY A 144 2.91 0.82 -3.58
N ARG A 145 1.76 1.50 -3.44
CA ARG A 145 1.49 2.74 -4.17
C ARG A 145 2.53 3.79 -3.75
N PRO A 146 3.31 4.36 -4.69
CA PRO A 146 4.17 5.47 -4.37
C PRO A 146 3.29 6.56 -3.76
N HIS A 147 3.63 7.00 -2.55
CA HIS A 147 3.04 8.21 -2.02
C HIS A 147 3.27 9.29 -3.07
N GLU A 148 2.20 9.91 -3.58
CA GLU A 148 2.34 10.99 -4.54
C GLU A 148 3.24 12.05 -3.91
N LEU A 149 4.47 12.13 -4.41
CA LEU A 149 5.44 13.07 -3.89
C LEU A 149 4.91 14.46 -4.21
N LYS A 150 4.89 15.32 -3.19
CA LYS A 150 4.55 16.73 -3.40
C LYS A 150 5.45 17.28 -4.52
N PRO A 151 4.91 18.10 -5.44
CA PRO A 151 5.72 18.77 -6.45
C PRO A 151 6.93 19.45 -5.80
N ASN A 152 8.10 19.36 -6.45
CA ASN A 152 9.35 19.89 -5.90
C ASN A 152 9.26 21.39 -5.51
N GLU A 153 8.43 22.18 -6.17
CA GLU A 153 8.17 23.59 -5.83
C GLU A 153 7.44 23.79 -4.51
N LYS A 154 6.59 22.83 -4.12
CA LYS A 154 5.81 22.85 -2.88
C LYS A 154 6.58 22.22 -1.70
N SER A 155 7.78 21.67 -1.93
CA SER A 155 8.60 21.05 -0.89
C SER A 155 9.57 22.05 -0.26
N SER A 156 9.88 21.86 1.02
CA SER A 156 10.86 22.71 1.72
C SER A 156 12.27 22.52 1.14
N LYS A 157 13.14 23.54 1.23
CA LYS A 157 14.54 23.43 0.80
C LYS A 157 15.26 22.24 1.44
N THR A 158 14.99 21.96 2.72
CA THR A 158 15.56 20.81 3.43
C THR A 158 15.10 19.49 2.85
N THR A 159 13.81 19.38 2.49
CA THR A 159 13.26 18.19 1.81
C THR A 159 13.91 17.99 0.44
N GLN A 160 14.05 19.07 -0.34
CA GLN A 160 14.71 19.01 -1.65
C GLN A 160 16.15 18.46 -1.52
N ILE A 161 16.93 18.97 -0.56
CA ILE A 161 18.29 18.49 -0.29
C ILE A 161 18.29 17.00 0.08
N LYS A 162 17.37 16.55 0.93
CA LYS A 162 17.25 15.13 1.30
C LYS A 162 16.94 14.26 0.08
N CYS A 163 16.01 14.68 -0.77
CA CYS A 163 15.66 13.97 -2.01
C CYS A 163 16.87 13.89 -2.96
N THR A 164 17.56 15.01 -3.19
CA THR A 164 18.77 15.08 -4.02
C THR A 164 19.85 14.12 -3.52
N LYS A 165 20.14 14.15 -2.20
CA LYS A 165 21.13 13.24 -1.59
C LYS A 165 20.71 11.78 -1.66
N GLY A 166 19.42 11.51 -1.46
CA GLY A 166 18.87 10.15 -1.55
C GLY A 166 19.02 9.56 -2.95
N LEU A 167 18.70 10.35 -3.98
CA LEU A 167 18.90 9.95 -5.38
C LEU A 167 20.37 9.70 -5.68
N ALA A 168 21.25 10.65 -5.33
CA ALA A 168 22.68 10.52 -5.56
C ALA A 168 23.29 9.27 -4.91
N LYS A 169 22.89 8.95 -3.67
CA LYS A 169 23.32 7.73 -2.99
C LYS A 169 22.86 6.47 -3.72
N LYS A 170 21.62 6.48 -4.23
CA LYS A 170 21.07 5.33 -4.97
C LYS A 170 21.83 5.11 -6.29
N GLU A 171 22.07 6.18 -7.05
CA GLU A 171 22.84 6.11 -8.30
C GLU A 171 24.30 5.71 -8.06
N GLN A 172 24.92 6.16 -6.96
CA GLN A 172 26.25 5.73 -6.59
C GLN A 172 26.32 4.21 -6.34
N VAL A 173 25.39 3.66 -5.54
CA VAL A 173 25.31 2.22 -5.28
C VAL A 173 25.10 1.44 -6.57
N HIS A 174 24.14 1.89 -7.40
CA HIS A 174 23.87 1.25 -8.68
C HIS A 174 25.08 1.28 -9.63
N PHE A 175 25.79 2.42 -9.69
CA PHE A 175 27.03 2.53 -10.45
C PHE A 175 28.08 1.54 -9.96
N GLU A 176 28.34 1.51 -8.65
CA GLU A 176 29.32 0.60 -8.02
C GLU A 176 28.99 -0.87 -8.32
N ASP A 177 27.71 -1.26 -8.22
CA ASP A 177 27.24 -2.61 -8.52
C ASP A 177 27.41 -2.99 -10.00
N SER A 178 27.28 -2.00 -10.90
CA SER A 178 27.39 -2.20 -12.35
C SER A 178 28.83 -2.32 -12.85
N ILE A 179 29.83 -1.80 -12.11
CA ILE A 179 31.24 -1.77 -12.57
C ILE A 179 31.74 -3.14 -13.00
N LYS A 180 31.38 -4.19 -12.23
CA LYS A 180 31.83 -5.57 -12.46
C LYS A 180 31.39 -6.15 -13.82
N ASP A 181 30.33 -5.61 -14.40
CA ASP A 181 29.76 -6.09 -15.66
C ASP A 181 30.46 -5.46 -16.87
N PHE A 182 31.21 -4.36 -16.67
CA PHE A 182 31.81 -3.58 -17.76
C PHE A 182 33.34 -3.43 -17.68
N TYR A 183 33.94 -3.55 -16.49
CA TYR A 183 35.36 -3.29 -16.27
C TYR A 183 36.08 -4.43 -15.57
N ASN A 184 37.39 -4.52 -15.76
CA ASN A 184 38.20 -5.48 -15.02
C ASN A 184 38.20 -5.11 -13.52
N PRO A 185 38.11 -6.07 -12.59
CA PRO A 185 38.16 -5.78 -11.15
C PRO A 185 39.44 -5.07 -10.67
N LYS A 186 40.53 -5.10 -11.46
CA LYS A 186 41.77 -4.37 -11.18
C LYS A 186 41.70 -2.89 -11.56
N ASP A 187 40.77 -2.50 -12.43
CA ASP A 187 40.65 -1.13 -12.89
C ASP A 187 39.91 -0.27 -11.85
N ARG A 188 40.46 0.90 -11.54
CA ARG A 188 39.83 1.84 -10.61
C ARG A 188 38.81 2.69 -11.33
N VAL A 189 37.53 2.31 -11.20
CA VAL A 189 36.39 3.06 -11.74
C VAL A 189 35.68 3.82 -10.61
N VAL A 190 35.44 5.12 -10.80
CA VAL A 190 34.85 6.00 -9.76
C VAL A 190 33.85 6.97 -10.39
N LEU A 191 32.65 7.05 -9.81
CA LEU A 191 31.67 8.09 -10.13
C LEU A 191 32.09 9.41 -9.46
N LYS A 192 32.49 10.41 -10.25
CA LYS A 192 33.01 11.69 -9.71
C LYS A 192 31.89 12.64 -9.28
N ALA A 193 30.83 12.74 -10.08
CA ALA A 193 29.70 13.62 -9.81
C ALA A 193 28.45 13.12 -10.53
N LEU A 194 27.28 13.52 -10.01
CA LEU A 194 25.97 13.32 -10.60
C LEU A 194 25.31 14.68 -10.82
N ASN A 195 25.01 14.99 -12.08
CA ASN A 195 24.30 16.19 -12.50
C ASN A 195 22.93 15.82 -13.02
N PHE A 196 21.89 16.50 -12.55
CA PHE A 196 20.53 16.27 -13.00
C PHE A 196 19.67 17.52 -12.79
N THR A 197 18.54 17.57 -13.50
CA THR A 197 17.61 18.69 -13.43
C THR A 197 16.26 18.21 -12.90
N VAL A 198 15.67 18.99 -12.00
CA VAL A 198 14.26 18.84 -11.61
C VAL A 198 13.54 20.10 -12.04
N LYS A 199 12.72 20.00 -13.10
CA LYS A 199 12.13 21.14 -13.82
C LYS A 199 13.21 22.08 -14.36
N ASN A 200 13.31 23.30 -13.83
CA ASN A 200 14.27 24.34 -14.26
C ASN A 200 15.41 24.52 -13.24
N LYS A 201 15.58 23.59 -12.29
CA LYS A 201 16.63 23.64 -11.28
C LYS A 201 17.64 22.54 -11.51
N GLU A 202 18.89 22.94 -11.70
CA GLU A 202 20.03 22.04 -11.82
C GLU A 202 20.58 21.67 -10.44
N TYR A 203 20.89 20.39 -10.28
CA TYR A 203 21.50 19.81 -9.09
C TYR A 203 22.82 19.17 -9.49
N HIS A 204 23.87 19.50 -8.75
CA HIS A 204 25.21 18.93 -8.88
C HIS A 204 25.60 18.27 -7.56
N VAL A 205 25.88 16.97 -7.58
CA VAL A 205 26.35 16.21 -6.41
C VAL A 205 27.70 15.62 -6.72
N SER A 206 28.75 16.02 -6.00
CA SER A 206 30.09 15.43 -6.09
C SER A 206 30.26 14.29 -5.09
N PHE A 207 30.95 13.22 -5.50
CA PHE A 207 31.32 12.11 -4.63
C PHE A 207 32.84 12.15 -4.40
N GLY A 208 33.26 12.48 -3.18
CA GLY A 208 34.67 12.60 -2.80
C GLY A 208 34.85 12.53 -1.28
N LYS A 209 36.03 12.14 -0.82
CA LYS A 209 36.40 12.21 0.60
C LYS A 209 36.65 13.68 0.96
N ASP A 210 35.89 14.20 1.93
CA ASP A 210 36.21 15.44 2.62
C ASP A 210 37.61 15.28 3.24
N ASP A 211 38.56 16.11 2.80
CA ASP A 211 39.68 16.54 3.63
C ASP A 211 39.78 18.07 3.51
N ASP A 212 39.64 18.70 4.67
CA ASP A 212 39.92 20.08 5.06
C ASP A 212 39.02 21.26 4.60
N VAL A 213 38.20 21.69 5.56
CA VAL A 213 37.83 23.09 5.88
C VAL A 213 37.37 23.96 4.71
N LYS A 214 36.09 23.84 4.34
CA LYS A 214 35.13 24.96 4.24
C LYS A 214 33.75 24.44 3.84
N LYS A 215 32.78 24.59 4.77
CA LYS A 215 31.32 24.63 4.58
C LYS A 215 30.82 24.10 3.22
N ASN A 216 30.13 22.95 3.27
CA ASN A 216 29.15 22.50 2.27
C ASN A 216 28.48 23.66 1.50
N LYS A 217 29.09 24.09 0.40
CA LYS A 217 28.52 25.04 -0.54
C LYS A 217 27.85 24.21 -1.61
N ILE A 218 26.57 23.95 -1.40
CA ILE A 218 25.67 23.66 -2.52
C ILE A 218 25.64 24.95 -3.34
N THR A 219 26.32 24.95 -4.48
CA THR A 219 26.34 26.10 -5.38
C THR A 219 25.04 26.07 -6.20
N PHE A 220 24.12 27.00 -5.89
CA PHE A 220 22.94 27.25 -6.72
C PHE A 220 23.36 28.15 -7.89
N ASN A 221 23.75 27.55 -9.00
CA ASN A 221 23.95 28.30 -10.24
C ASN A 221 22.57 28.51 -10.90
N ASN A 222 21.97 29.68 -10.71
CA ASN A 222 20.93 30.16 -11.62
C ASN A 222 21.60 30.64 -12.90
N ILE A 223 21.92 29.74 -13.83
CA ILE A 223 22.32 30.15 -15.17
C ILE A 223 21.02 30.35 -15.97
N CYS A 224 20.55 31.60 -16.01
CA CYS A 224 19.60 32.04 -17.01
C CYS A 224 20.37 32.32 -18.31
N THR A 225 20.53 31.30 -19.15
CA THR A 225 21.02 31.50 -20.53
C THR A 225 19.89 32.11 -21.37
N ARG A 226 19.76 33.43 -21.27
CA ARG A 226 19.03 34.23 -22.26
C ARG A 226 19.77 34.10 -23.60
N CYS A 227 19.05 33.63 -24.61
CA CYS A 227 19.49 33.46 -25.99
C CYS A 227 20.38 34.62 -26.48
N ARG A 228 21.65 34.33 -26.82
CA ARG A 228 22.36 35.11 -27.85
C ARG A 228 21.85 34.63 -29.19
N LYS A 229 20.97 35.42 -29.82
CA LYS A 229 20.71 35.30 -31.26
C LYS A 229 21.95 35.77 -32.02
N TYR A 230 22.20 35.04 -33.10
CA TYR A 230 23.31 35.13 -34.04
C TYR A 230 23.50 36.53 -34.63
N THR A 231 24.76 36.93 -34.81
CA THR A 231 25.19 37.91 -35.80
C THR A 231 25.82 37.16 -36.98
N SER A 232 25.24 37.33 -38.17
CA SER A 232 25.93 37.43 -39.46
C SER A 232 24.99 38.23 -40.36
#